data_AF-A0A9P6HQM8-F1
#
_entry.id   AF-A0A9P6HQM8-F1
#
_cell.length_a   1.000
_cell.length_b   1.000
_cell.length_c   1.000
_cell.angle_alpha   90.00
_cell.angle_beta   90.00
_cell.angle_gamma   90.00
#
_symmetry.space_group_name_H-M   'P 1'
#
loop_
_entity.id
_entity.type
_entity.pdbx_description
1 polymer ?
#
loop_
_entity_poly.entity_id
_entity_poly.type
_entity_poly.pdbx_seq_one_letter_code
_entity_poly.pdbx_strand_id
1 'polypeptide(L)'
;PCPIEWSGWLETSLKVPSCLLPHRGSDEFPKSIDTASCVLGTSGCETFFGEGDQGTTDHHLLCVCDKGTSIIWFMTSSDDAKNVSDHLSASDGSPTPRTLSLRELAEAPFKVYVCVQEKGDLVVLPPRSYRQQRFQGAGVGASMFWSRMTLRGLEFAVFYDFYRRQR
;
A
#
# COMPACT_ATOMS: atom_id res chain seq x y z
N PRO A 1 -14.78 5.83 -2.45
CA PRO A 1 -14.52 6.41 -3.79
C PRO A 1 -13.86 7.79 -3.65
N CYS A 2 -12.91 8.12 -4.53
CA CYS A 2 -12.30 9.46 -4.57
C CYS A 2 -13.27 10.54 -5.07
N PRO A 3 -13.06 11.81 -4.67
CA PRO A 3 -13.68 12.95 -5.33
C PRO A 3 -13.36 12.95 -6.83
N ILE A 4 -14.35 13.32 -7.66
CA ILE A 4 -14.21 13.29 -9.13
C ILE A 4 -13.15 14.27 -9.63
N GLU A 5 -12.93 15.36 -8.89
CA GLU A 5 -11.91 16.36 -9.18
C GLU A 5 -10.50 15.77 -9.04
N TRP A 6 -10.30 14.81 -8.12
CA TRP A 6 -9.01 14.20 -7.88
C TRP A 6 -8.67 13.16 -8.94
N SER A 7 -9.64 12.33 -9.33
CA SER A 7 -9.48 11.42 -10.46
C SER A 7 -9.25 12.19 -11.76
N GLY A 8 -10.03 13.25 -12.01
CA GLY A 8 -9.85 14.13 -13.16
C GLY A 8 -8.47 14.81 -13.17
N TRP A 9 -7.98 15.26 -12.02
CA TRP A 9 -6.63 15.81 -11.89
C TRP A 9 -5.53 14.76 -12.17
N LEU A 10 -5.70 13.54 -11.68
CA LEU A 10 -4.75 12.45 -11.88
C LEU A 10 -4.59 12.13 -13.38
N GLU A 11 -5.69 12.14 -14.13
CA GLU A 11 -5.69 11.87 -15.57
C GLU A 11 -5.13 13.02 -16.42
N THR A 12 -5.30 14.27 -15.99
CA THR A 12 -5.04 15.46 -16.84
C THR A 12 -3.79 16.24 -16.46
N SER A 13 -3.28 16.12 -15.23
CA SER A 13 -2.24 17.01 -14.72
C SER A 13 -0.86 16.81 -15.36
N LEU A 14 -0.63 15.70 -16.08
CA LEU A 14 0.68 15.26 -16.62
C LEU A 14 1.80 15.15 -15.56
N LYS A 15 1.49 15.29 -14.27
CA LYS A 15 2.48 15.29 -13.18
C LYS A 15 2.88 13.90 -12.72
N VAL A 16 1.99 12.92 -12.90
CA VAL A 16 2.28 11.51 -12.61
C VAL A 16 2.62 10.81 -13.92
N PRO A 17 3.75 10.09 -14.02
CA PRO A 17 4.10 9.32 -15.20
C PRO A 17 2.96 8.40 -15.63
N SER A 18 2.66 8.36 -16.93
CA SER A 18 1.54 7.57 -17.45
C SER A 18 1.63 6.08 -17.13
N CYS A 19 2.85 5.56 -16.94
CA CYS A 19 3.09 4.19 -16.53
C CYS A 19 2.76 3.90 -15.06
N LEU A 20 2.35 4.89 -14.26
CA LEU A 20 1.89 4.76 -12.87
C LEU A 20 0.39 5.09 -12.72
N LEU A 21 -0.23 5.64 -13.77
CA LEU A 21 -1.65 6.01 -13.77
C LEU A 21 -2.55 4.76 -13.87
N PRO A 22 -3.75 4.79 -13.25
CA PRO A 22 -4.74 3.73 -13.42
C PRO A 22 -5.14 3.59 -14.90
N HIS A 23 -5.42 2.36 -15.34
CA HIS A 23 -5.87 2.03 -16.70
C HIS A 23 -4.94 2.47 -17.84
N ARG A 24 -3.66 2.69 -17.54
CA ARG A 24 -2.65 3.11 -18.51
C ARG A 24 -1.43 2.20 -18.49
N GLY A 25 -0.71 2.16 -19.60
CA GLY A 25 0.47 1.31 -19.75
C GLY A 25 0.11 -0.17 -19.79
N SER A 26 0.84 -0.98 -19.03
CA SER A 26 0.66 -2.44 -18.92
C SER A 26 -0.31 -2.85 -17.80
N ASP A 27 -1.33 -2.04 -17.55
CA ASP A 27 -2.30 -2.31 -16.50
C ASP A 27 -3.42 -3.20 -17.03
N GLU A 28 -3.52 -4.39 -16.47
CA GLU A 28 -4.41 -5.48 -16.85
C GLU A 28 -5.64 -5.56 -15.92
N PHE A 29 -5.78 -4.66 -14.94
CA PHE A 29 -6.97 -4.62 -14.10
C PHE A 29 -8.22 -4.35 -14.96
N PRO A 30 -9.31 -5.12 -14.77
CA PRO A 30 -10.60 -4.75 -15.34
C PRO A 30 -10.98 -3.35 -14.86
N LYS A 31 -11.41 -2.49 -15.78
CA LYS A 31 -11.84 -1.10 -15.48
C LYS A 31 -12.91 -0.99 -14.39
N SER A 32 -13.64 -2.08 -14.12
CA SER A 32 -14.70 -2.15 -13.12
C SER A 32 -14.22 -2.40 -11.68
N ILE A 33 -12.96 -2.82 -11.49
CA ILE A 33 -12.41 -3.22 -10.18
C ILE A 33 -11.53 -2.12 -9.59
N ASP A 34 -10.81 -1.39 -10.44
CA ASP A 34 -9.87 -0.38 -10.01
C ASP A 34 -10.58 0.96 -9.82
N THR A 35 -10.89 1.28 -8.57
CA THR A 35 -11.45 2.58 -8.19
C THR A 35 -10.49 3.30 -7.27
N ALA A 36 -9.96 4.43 -7.76
CA ALA A 36 -9.24 5.35 -6.91
C ALA A 36 -10.09 5.67 -5.67
N SER A 37 -9.51 5.42 -4.49
CA SER A 37 -10.18 5.55 -3.19
C SER A 37 -9.50 6.61 -2.34
N CYS A 38 -10.28 7.29 -1.51
CA CYS A 38 -9.77 8.35 -0.64
C CYS A 38 -9.78 7.86 0.80
N VAL A 39 -8.67 8.10 1.51
CA VAL A 39 -8.53 7.82 2.93
C VAL A 39 -8.32 9.14 3.65
N LEU A 40 -9.18 9.41 4.64
CA LEU A 40 -9.02 10.50 5.59
C LEU A 40 -8.39 9.95 6.87
N GLY A 41 -7.37 10.63 7.37
CA GLY A 41 -6.69 10.23 8.60
C GLY A 41 -6.42 11.43 9.50
N THR A 42 -6.38 11.16 10.80
CA THR A 42 -6.00 12.11 11.84
C THR A 42 -4.86 11.54 12.68
N SER A 43 -4.30 12.34 13.58
CA SER A 43 -3.24 11.92 14.50
C SER A 43 -3.51 10.55 15.13
N GLY A 44 -2.59 9.60 14.94
CA GLY A 44 -2.68 8.27 15.54
C GLY A 44 -3.56 7.28 14.80
N CYS A 45 -4.21 7.67 13.70
CA CYS A 45 -4.79 6.70 12.77
C CYS A 45 -3.67 5.82 12.21
N GLU A 46 -3.82 4.51 12.38
CA GLU A 46 -2.89 3.50 11.89
C GLU A 46 -3.64 2.37 11.20
N THR A 47 -3.02 1.79 10.19
CA THR A 47 -3.54 0.59 9.52
C THR A 47 -2.97 -0.66 10.19
N PHE A 48 -3.62 -1.79 9.98
CA PHE A 48 -2.98 -3.07 10.28
C PHE A 48 -1.74 -3.28 9.41
N PHE A 49 -0.77 -4.01 9.94
CA PHE A 49 0.34 -4.56 9.18
C PHE A 49 -0.14 -5.77 8.41
N GLY A 50 -0.23 -5.64 7.10
CA GLY A 50 -0.76 -6.68 6.23
C GLY A 50 -0.19 -6.59 4.82
N GLU A 51 -0.34 -7.69 4.09
CA GLU A 51 -0.06 -7.74 2.66
C GLU A 51 -1.09 -6.88 1.91
N GLY A 52 -0.65 -6.19 0.85
CA GLY A 52 -1.58 -5.54 -0.09
C GLY A 52 -2.43 -6.54 -0.87
N ASP A 53 -3.25 -6.02 -1.77
CA ASP A 53 -4.06 -6.88 -2.63
C ASP A 53 -3.16 -7.76 -3.52
N GLN A 54 -3.59 -8.99 -3.77
CA GLN A 54 -2.74 -10.02 -4.37
C GLN A 54 -2.25 -9.62 -5.76
N GLY A 55 -0.93 -9.63 -5.95
CA GLY A 55 -0.30 -9.32 -7.23
C GLY A 55 -0.34 -7.85 -7.65
N THR A 56 -0.97 -6.97 -6.87
CA THR A 56 -1.13 -5.56 -7.23
C THR A 56 0.07 -4.72 -6.83
N THR A 57 0.34 -3.69 -7.63
CA THR A 57 1.22 -2.59 -7.25
C THR A 57 0.35 -1.44 -6.79
N ASP A 58 0.52 -1.01 -5.56
CA ASP A 58 -0.35 -0.02 -4.95
C ASP A 58 0.31 1.34 -4.90
N HIS A 59 -0.49 2.37 -5.09
CA HIS A 59 -0.04 3.74 -5.22
C HIS A 59 -0.79 4.59 -4.21
N HIS A 60 -0.06 5.36 -3.42
CA HIS A 60 -0.64 6.21 -2.39
C HIS A 60 -0.08 7.63 -2.52
N LEU A 61 -0.95 8.58 -2.89
CA LEU A 61 -0.61 10.00 -3.02
C LEU A 61 -1.20 10.77 -1.84
N LEU A 62 -0.36 11.40 -1.02
CA LEU A 62 -0.83 12.30 0.03
C LEU A 62 -1.22 13.65 -0.57
N CYS A 63 -2.51 13.80 -0.88
CA CYS A 63 -3.04 14.96 -1.61
C CYS A 63 -3.07 16.23 -0.76
N VAL A 64 -3.53 16.11 0.49
CA VAL A 64 -3.70 17.23 1.41
C VAL A 64 -3.28 16.78 2.80
N CYS A 65 -2.53 17.60 3.51
CA CYS A 65 -2.35 17.47 4.94
C CYS A 65 -2.15 18.85 5.59
N ASP A 66 -2.53 18.95 6.85
CA ASP A 66 -2.20 20.11 7.68
C ASP A 66 -0.68 20.24 7.87
N LYS A 67 -0.23 21.46 8.17
CA LYS A 67 1.20 21.73 8.38
C LYS A 67 1.70 20.91 9.57
N GLY A 68 2.77 20.14 9.35
CA GLY A 68 3.36 19.25 10.37
C GLY A 68 2.66 17.90 10.49
N THR A 69 1.68 17.61 9.63
CA THR A 69 1.06 16.29 9.50
C THR A 69 1.74 15.51 8.37
N SER A 70 2.07 14.25 8.63
CA SER A 70 2.69 13.33 7.66
C SER A 70 2.23 11.90 7.90
N ILE A 71 2.60 10.98 7.02
CA ILE A 71 2.36 9.55 7.20
C ILE A 71 3.71 8.84 7.30
N ILE A 72 3.92 8.07 8.35
CA ILE A 72 5.07 7.14 8.40
C ILE A 72 4.64 5.78 7.89
N TRP A 73 5.44 5.24 6.99
CA TRP A 73 5.28 3.92 6.41
C TRP A 73 6.30 2.95 6.98
N PHE A 74 5.85 1.74 7.27
CA PHE A 74 6.67 0.57 7.57
C PHE A 74 6.36 -0.48 6.52
N MET A 75 7.35 -0.92 5.77
CA MET A 75 7.17 -1.75 4.57
C MET A 75 8.22 -2.87 4.53
N THR A 76 7.95 -3.95 3.81
CA THR A 76 8.91 -5.04 3.61
C THR A 76 9.24 -5.21 2.13
N SER A 77 10.30 -5.97 1.83
CA SER A 77 10.49 -6.46 0.46
C SER A 77 9.38 -7.45 0.09
N SER A 78 9.02 -7.53 -1.19
CA SER A 78 8.16 -8.57 -1.75
C SER A 78 8.71 -9.98 -1.52
N ASP A 79 10.05 -10.11 -1.50
CA ASP A 79 10.72 -11.41 -1.31
C ASP A 79 10.57 -11.93 0.12
N ASP A 80 10.40 -11.03 1.09
CA ASP A 80 10.24 -11.37 2.50
C ASP A 80 8.81 -11.77 2.86
N ALA A 81 7.84 -11.65 1.95
CA ALA A 81 6.41 -11.87 2.21
C ALA A 81 6.12 -13.21 2.91
N LYS A 82 6.83 -14.29 2.54
CA LYS A 82 6.68 -15.59 3.20
C LYS A 82 7.21 -15.55 4.64
N ASN A 83 8.40 -15.01 4.85
CA ASN A 83 9.03 -14.90 6.17
C ASN A 83 8.16 -14.07 7.12
N VAL A 84 7.57 -12.99 6.61
CA VAL A 84 6.65 -12.13 7.35
C VAL A 84 5.38 -12.90 7.73
N SER A 85 4.75 -13.58 6.76
CA SER A 85 3.55 -14.39 6.98
C SER A 85 3.78 -15.50 8.03
N ASP A 86 4.90 -16.21 7.93
CA ASP A 86 5.30 -17.25 8.89
C ASP A 86 5.50 -16.66 10.30
N HIS A 87 6.16 -15.50 10.39
CA HIS A 87 6.41 -14.81 11.67
C HIS A 87 5.12 -14.35 12.36
N LEU A 88 4.19 -13.77 11.60
CA LEU A 88 2.87 -13.37 12.11
C LEU A 88 2.07 -14.59 12.56
N SER A 89 2.08 -15.66 11.76
CA SER A 89 1.37 -16.91 12.08
C SER A 89 1.92 -17.62 13.31
N ALA A 90 3.23 -17.61 13.52
CA ALA A 90 3.86 -18.23 14.68
C ALA A 90 3.47 -17.53 16.00
N SER A 91 3.12 -16.24 15.93
CA SER A 91 2.75 -15.44 17.09
C SER A 91 1.28 -15.64 17.47
N ASP A 92 0.37 -15.71 16.48
CA ASP A 92 -1.08 -15.65 16.69
C ASP A 92 -1.87 -16.87 16.17
N GLY A 93 -1.18 -17.91 15.68
CA GLY A 93 -1.79 -19.13 15.13
C GLY A 93 -2.43 -18.97 13.74
N SER A 94 -2.41 -17.77 13.17
CA SER A 94 -2.81 -17.46 11.79
C SER A 94 -2.15 -16.15 11.32
N PRO A 95 -1.92 -15.95 10.01
CA PRO A 95 -1.40 -14.69 9.48
C PRO A 95 -2.51 -13.63 9.45
N THR A 96 -3.05 -13.29 10.62
CA THR A 96 -4.09 -12.27 10.73
C THR A 96 -3.43 -10.89 10.72
N PRO A 97 -3.85 -9.97 9.82
CA PRO A 97 -3.38 -8.60 9.85
C PRO A 97 -3.64 -7.96 11.21
N ARG A 98 -2.60 -7.41 11.82
CA ARG A 98 -2.66 -6.69 13.10
C ARG A 98 -1.71 -5.52 13.11
N THR A 99 -1.94 -4.56 13.99
CA THR A 99 -0.97 -3.48 14.18
C THR A 99 0.27 -4.04 14.88
N LEU A 100 1.45 -3.75 14.32
CA LEU A 100 2.73 -4.02 14.98
C LEU A 100 3.23 -2.77 15.68
N SER A 101 3.74 -2.94 16.90
CA SER A 101 4.46 -1.89 17.62
C SER A 101 5.83 -1.61 16.98
N LEU A 102 6.38 -0.42 17.24
CA LEU A 102 7.74 -0.07 16.79
C LEU A 102 8.81 -1.05 17.29
N ARG A 103 8.60 -1.60 18.49
CA ARG A 103 9.50 -2.59 19.08
C ARG A 103 9.45 -3.90 18.31
N GLU A 104 8.25 -4.41 18.02
CA GLU A 104 8.09 -5.63 17.21
C GLU A 104 8.67 -5.47 15.81
N LEU A 105 8.44 -4.31 15.17
CA LEU A 105 9.02 -4.00 13.85
C LEU A 105 10.55 -3.91 13.89
N ALA A 106 11.13 -3.42 14.99
CA ALA A 106 12.58 -3.32 15.17
C ALA A 106 13.24 -4.67 15.51
N GLU A 107 12.53 -5.55 16.21
CA GLU A 107 13.00 -6.90 16.60
C GLU A 107 12.67 -7.96 15.54
N ALA A 108 11.97 -7.60 14.46
CA ALA A 108 11.54 -8.51 13.40
C ALA A 108 12.74 -9.19 12.70
N PRO A 109 12.61 -10.48 12.31
CA PRO A 109 13.68 -11.24 11.66
C PRO A 109 13.82 -10.94 10.16
N PHE A 110 13.21 -9.86 9.67
CA PHE A 110 13.22 -9.41 8.28
C PHE A 110 13.42 -7.90 8.24
N LYS A 111 13.85 -7.40 7.08
CA LYS A 111 14.15 -5.97 6.93
C LYS A 111 12.88 -5.15 6.80
N VAL A 112 12.71 -4.17 7.69
CA VAL A 112 11.66 -3.16 7.60
C VAL A 112 12.23 -1.88 7.00
N TYR A 113 11.63 -1.45 5.89
CA TYR A 113 11.87 -0.16 5.27
C TYR A 113 10.94 0.88 5.88
N VAL A 114 11.49 2.04 6.23
CA VAL A 114 10.75 3.14 6.85
C VAL A 114 10.87 4.38 5.98
N CYS A 115 9.75 5.03 5.69
CA CYS A 115 9.76 6.35 5.07
C CYS A 115 8.70 7.27 5.68
N VAL A 116 8.93 8.57 5.55
CA VAL A 116 7.96 9.62 5.87
C VAL A 116 7.40 10.13 4.56
N GLN A 117 6.09 10.16 4.45
CA GLN A 117 5.35 10.70 3.32
C GLN A 117 4.78 12.07 3.70
N GLU A 118 5.17 13.10 2.96
CA GLU A 118 4.68 14.46 3.08
C GLU A 118 3.71 14.81 1.94
N LYS A 119 3.09 16.00 2.00
CA LYS A 119 2.12 16.43 1.00
C LYS A 119 2.75 16.45 -0.40
N GLY A 120 2.11 15.76 -1.33
CA GLY A 120 2.53 15.65 -2.72
C GLY A 120 3.40 14.44 -3.01
N ASP A 121 3.86 13.71 -1.99
CA ASP A 121 4.64 12.49 -2.18
C ASP A 121 3.75 11.34 -2.64
N LEU A 122 4.24 10.61 -3.64
CA LEU A 122 3.67 9.36 -4.12
C LEU A 122 4.49 8.18 -3.60
N VAL A 123 3.87 7.35 -2.76
CA VAL A 123 4.45 6.08 -2.31
C VAL A 123 3.95 4.98 -3.25
N VAL A 124 4.88 4.19 -3.79
CA VAL A 124 4.59 3.04 -4.66
C VAL A 124 5.03 1.77 -3.95
N LEU A 125 4.09 0.86 -3.75
CA LEU A 125 4.25 -0.36 -2.98
C LEU A 125 4.22 -1.55 -3.93
N PRO A 126 5.30 -2.35 -3.99
CA PRO A 126 5.34 -3.49 -4.88
C PRO A 126 4.39 -4.60 -4.40
N PRO A 127 4.01 -5.53 -5.29
CA PRO A 127 3.19 -6.67 -4.92
C PRO A 127 3.79 -7.44 -3.75
N ARG A 128 2.93 -7.95 -2.88
CA ARG A 128 3.32 -8.79 -1.73
C ARG A 128 4.13 -8.08 -0.62
N SER A 129 4.34 -6.77 -0.73
CA SER A 129 4.89 -5.99 0.38
C SER A 129 3.90 -6.01 1.53
N TYR A 130 4.35 -6.45 2.71
CA TYR A 130 3.64 -6.15 3.94
C TYR A 130 3.86 -4.69 4.30
N ARG A 131 2.83 -4.06 4.87
CA ARG A 131 2.85 -2.63 5.15
C ARG A 131 1.93 -2.24 6.28
N GLN A 132 2.36 -1.22 7.01
CA GLN A 132 1.57 -0.47 7.97
C GLN A 132 1.88 1.00 7.78
N GLN A 133 0.85 1.84 7.83
CA GLN A 133 1.02 3.29 7.82
C GLN A 133 0.44 3.89 9.10
N ARG A 134 1.03 5.00 9.55
CA ARG A 134 0.56 5.75 10.71
C ARG A 134 0.63 7.24 10.45
N PHE A 135 -0.49 7.93 10.65
CA PHE A 135 -0.54 9.39 10.63
C PHE A 135 0.19 9.97 11.84
N GLN A 136 1.04 10.95 11.58
CA GLN A 136 1.77 11.74 12.57
C GLN A 136 1.38 13.21 12.50
N GLY A 137 1.58 13.91 13.61
CA GLY A 137 1.16 15.30 13.78
C GLY A 137 -0.28 15.43 14.24
N ALA A 138 -0.66 16.60 14.75
CA ALA A 138 -1.96 16.84 15.38
C ALA A 138 -3.10 17.14 14.37
N GLY A 139 -2.78 17.26 13.09
CA GLY A 139 -3.75 17.66 12.06
C GLY A 139 -4.39 16.50 11.31
N VAL A 140 -5.06 16.86 10.21
CA VAL A 140 -5.78 15.95 9.33
C VAL A 140 -5.02 15.83 8.00
N GLY A 141 -5.12 14.66 7.38
CA GLY A 141 -4.65 14.44 6.02
C GLY A 141 -5.62 13.59 5.21
N ALA A 142 -5.50 13.71 3.90
CA ALA A 142 -6.32 13.00 2.93
C ALA A 142 -5.43 12.50 1.79
N SER A 143 -5.51 11.19 1.53
CA SER A 143 -4.72 10.52 0.50
C SER A 143 -5.61 9.89 -0.56
N MET A 144 -5.13 9.89 -1.79
CA MET A 144 -5.69 9.11 -2.89
C MET A 144 -4.90 7.81 -3.04
N PHE A 145 -5.60 6.71 -3.22
CA PHE A 145 -5.06 5.37 -3.35
C PHE A 145 -5.63 4.68 -4.59
N TRP A 146 -4.79 3.98 -5.35
CA TRP A 146 -5.21 3.08 -6.43
C TRP A 146 -4.25 1.90 -6.59
N SER A 147 -4.72 0.83 -7.22
CA SER A 147 -4.00 -0.44 -7.34
C SER A 147 -3.89 -0.83 -8.80
N ARG A 148 -2.71 -1.25 -9.24
CA ARG A 148 -2.47 -1.63 -10.64
C ARG A 148 -2.03 -3.07 -10.74
N MET A 149 -2.53 -3.79 -11.73
CA MET A 149 -2.17 -5.18 -11.98
C MET A 149 -1.37 -5.21 -13.26
N THR A 150 -0.06 -5.39 -13.16
CA THR A 150 0.74 -5.63 -14.37
C THR A 150 0.66 -7.09 -14.79
N LEU A 151 1.03 -7.43 -16.03
CA LEU A 151 1.17 -8.83 -16.45
C LEU A 151 2.06 -9.64 -15.50
N ARG A 152 3.15 -9.03 -15.02
CA ARG A 152 4.04 -9.64 -14.01
C ARG A 152 3.32 -9.82 -12.67
N GLY A 153 2.51 -8.85 -12.25
CA GLY A 153 1.66 -8.95 -11.07
C GLY A 153 0.65 -10.09 -11.17
N LEU A 154 0.05 -10.26 -12.36
CA LEU A 154 -0.88 -11.35 -12.65
C LEU A 154 -0.18 -12.72 -12.60
N GLU A 155 1.02 -12.82 -13.19
CA GLU A 155 1.87 -14.02 -13.04
C GLU A 155 2.14 -14.33 -11.56
N PHE A 156 2.50 -13.31 -10.77
CA PHE A 156 2.68 -13.48 -9.32
C PHE A 156 1.42 -14.01 -8.65
N ALA A 157 0.26 -13.41 -8.88
CA ALA A 157 -1.01 -13.83 -8.29
C ALA A 157 -1.36 -15.29 -8.66
N VAL A 158 -1.22 -15.67 -9.93
CA VAL A 158 -1.50 -17.03 -10.39
C VAL A 158 -0.51 -18.03 -9.78
N PHE A 159 0.79 -17.77 -9.87
CA PHE A 159 1.81 -18.73 -9.43
C PHE A 159 1.93 -18.85 -7.91
N TYR A 160 1.87 -17.73 -7.19
CA TYR A 160 2.09 -17.73 -5.75
C TYR A 160 0.82 -17.91 -4.94
N ASP A 161 -0.32 -17.36 -5.37
CA ASP A 161 -1.54 -17.45 -4.56
C ASP A 161 -2.45 -18.59 -4.99
N PHE A 162 -2.72 -18.76 -6.30
CA PHE A 162 -3.60 -19.85 -6.73
C PHE A 162 -2.95 -21.23 -6.53
N TYR A 163 -1.70 -21.40 -6.97
CA TYR A 163 -1.06 -22.72 -6.93
C TYR A 163 -0.48 -23.13 -5.56
N ARG A 164 0.02 -22.20 -4.74
CA ARG A 164 0.60 -22.58 -3.43
C ARG A 164 -0.43 -22.68 -2.31
N ARG A 165 -1.54 -21.93 -2.35
CA ARG A 165 -2.59 -22.00 -1.31
C ARG A 165 -3.53 -23.20 -1.46
N GLN A 166 -3.47 -23.94 -2.58
CA GLN A 166 -4.20 -25.19 -2.79
C GLN A 166 -3.41 -26.45 -2.39
N ARG A 167 -2.19 -26.31 -1.85
CA ARG A 167 -1.40 -27.40 -1.28
C ARG A 167 -1.31 -27.25 0.24
#